data_AF-A0A2R6B0F8-F1
#
_entry.id   AF-A0A2R6B0F8-F1
#
_cell.length_a   1.000
_cell.length_b   1.000
_cell.length_c   1.000
_cell.angle_alpha   90.00
_cell.angle_beta   90.00
_cell.angle_gamma   90.00
#
_symmetry.space_group_name_H-M   'P 1'
#
loop_
_entity.id
_entity.type
_entity.pdbx_description
1 polymer ?
#
loop_
_entity_poly.entity_id
_entity_poly.type
_entity_poly.pdbx_seq_one_letter_code
_entity_poly.pdbx_strand_id
1 'polypeptide(L)'
;MYSTTIVSIWSSVPLAFLLILAGLRSVSKSVREASRMDGMGLGDYYTNIAIPLSKGSILTAFLLTLILAFGNFDLPYILNSGYSYSMATLPFLVWFEIFYQNLISQGLAAGVLLTALVSVFSYLLIRTTLGNPARPGRVRVARREWYSEG
;
A
#
# COMPACT_ATOMS: atom_id res chain seq x y z
N MET A 1 -16.73 -0.82 20.17
CA MET A 1 -15.88 -0.05 19.22
C MET A 1 -14.44 -0.56 19.19
N TYR A 2 -13.74 -0.68 20.32
CA TYR A 2 -12.35 -1.17 20.32
C TYR A 2 -12.20 -2.61 19.80
N SER A 3 -13.11 -3.52 20.18
CA SER A 3 -13.07 -4.92 19.73
C SER A 3 -13.14 -5.05 18.19
N THR A 4 -14.11 -4.39 17.53
CA THR A 4 -14.26 -4.44 16.07
C THR A 4 -13.05 -3.87 15.33
N THR A 5 -12.46 -2.79 15.86
CA THR A 5 -11.25 -2.17 15.29
C THR A 5 -10.05 -3.11 15.40
N ILE A 6 -9.86 -3.76 16.55
CA ILE A 6 -8.75 -4.70 16.76
C ILE A 6 -8.86 -5.89 15.81
N VAL A 7 -10.05 -6.48 15.65
CA VAL A 7 -10.24 -7.62 14.74
C VAL A 7 -10.05 -7.20 13.28
N SER A 8 -10.52 -6.01 12.90
CA SER A 8 -10.30 -5.47 11.55
C SER A 8 -8.81 -5.25 11.25
N ILE A 9 -8.06 -4.67 12.19
CA ILE A 9 -6.61 -4.51 12.10
C ILE A 9 -5.97 -5.90 11.94
N TRP A 10 -6.27 -6.83 12.85
CA TRP A 10 -5.71 -8.18 12.84
C TRP A 10 -5.93 -8.92 11.51
N SER A 11 -7.10 -8.79 10.91
CA SER A 11 -7.42 -9.40 9.62
C SER A 11 -6.56 -8.85 8.46
N SER A 12 -6.19 -7.57 8.53
CA SER A 12 -5.39 -6.90 7.50
C SER A 12 -3.87 -7.12 7.62
N VAL A 13 -3.38 -7.44 8.83
CA VAL A 13 -1.93 -7.58 9.10
C VAL A 13 -1.24 -8.65 8.26
N PRO A 14 -1.75 -9.90 8.14
CA PRO A 14 -1.04 -10.96 7.43
C PRO A 14 -0.77 -10.62 5.96
N LEU A 15 -1.76 -10.07 5.27
CA LEU A 15 -1.64 -9.69 3.86
C LEU A 15 -0.66 -8.53 3.68
N ALA A 16 -0.77 -7.48 4.51
CA ALA A 16 0.14 -6.35 4.48
C ALA A 16 1.60 -6.80 4.71
N PHE A 17 1.80 -7.70 5.69
CA PHE A 17 3.10 -8.26 6.00
C PHE A 17 3.69 -9.03 4.82
N LEU A 18 2.90 -9.88 4.15
CA LEU A 18 3.35 -10.64 2.98
C LEU A 18 3.74 -9.72 1.82
N LEU A 19 2.95 -8.68 1.55
CA LEU A 19 3.23 -7.74 0.46
C LEU A 19 4.48 -6.90 0.73
N ILE A 20 4.66 -6.42 1.97
CA ILE A 20 5.87 -5.71 2.38
C ILE A 20 7.09 -6.64 2.31
N LEU A 21 6.97 -7.88 2.78
CA LEU A 21 8.04 -8.88 2.74
C LEU A 21 8.44 -9.22 1.31
N ALA A 22 7.47 -9.35 0.39
CA ALA A 22 7.73 -9.55 -1.03
C ALA A 22 8.50 -8.35 -1.61
N GLY A 23 8.13 -7.14 -1.22
CA GLY A 23 8.85 -5.92 -1.57
C GLY A 23 10.29 -5.92 -1.08
N LEU A 24 10.53 -6.20 0.20
CA LEU A 24 11.89 -6.25 0.76
C LEU A 24 12.75 -7.36 0.13
N ARG A 25 12.16 -8.50 -0.21
CA ARG A 25 12.86 -9.62 -0.86
C ARG A 25 13.27 -9.32 -2.31
N SER A 26 12.68 -8.30 -2.94
CA SER A 26 13.08 -7.88 -4.29
C SER A 26 14.46 -7.19 -4.32
N VAL A 27 14.98 -6.74 -3.18
CA VAL A 27 16.32 -6.13 -3.08
C VAL A 27 17.39 -7.21 -3.25
N SER A 28 18.26 -7.04 -4.25
CA SER A 28 19.29 -8.02 -4.61
C SER A 28 20.30 -8.27 -3.49
N LYS A 29 20.72 -9.54 -3.31
CA LYS A 29 21.75 -9.93 -2.32
C LYS A 29 23.07 -9.17 -2.47
N SER A 30 23.44 -8.77 -3.70
CA SER A 30 24.65 -8.00 -3.98
C SER A 30 24.66 -6.63 -3.28
N VAL A 31 23.51 -5.96 -3.16
CA VAL A 31 23.39 -4.67 -2.45
C VAL A 31 23.65 -4.84 -0.95
N ARG A 32 23.19 -5.95 -0.38
CA ARG A 32 23.43 -6.30 1.04
C ARG A 32 24.89 -6.68 1.31
N GLU A 33 25.52 -7.37 0.36
CA GLU A 33 26.94 -7.71 0.46
C GLU A 33 27.81 -6.47 0.33
N ALA A 34 27.50 -5.58 -0.63
CA ALA A 34 28.17 -4.28 -0.77
C ALA A 34 28.06 -3.43 0.50
N SER A 35 26.87 -3.29 1.09
CA SER A 35 26.70 -2.52 2.33
C SER A 35 27.49 -3.10 3.51
N ARG A 36 27.69 -4.43 3.53
CA ARG A 36 28.49 -5.09 4.57
C ARG A 36 29.99 -4.83 4.37
N MET A 37 30.45 -4.73 3.13
CA MET A 37 31.82 -4.31 2.82
C MET A 37 32.07 -2.85 3.24
N ASP A 38 31.03 -2.01 3.15
CA ASP A 38 31.06 -0.61 3.63
C ASP A 38 30.95 -0.47 5.16
N GLY A 39 30.94 -1.58 5.91
CA GLY A 39 30.90 -1.59 7.38
C GLY A 39 29.53 -1.24 7.99
N MET A 40 28.47 -1.23 7.18
CA MET A 40 27.12 -0.86 7.65
C MET A 40 26.50 -1.93 8.55
N GLY A 41 25.95 -1.52 9.69
CA GLY A 41 25.21 -2.39 10.60
C GLY A 41 23.89 -2.89 10.00
N LEU A 42 23.33 -3.97 10.56
CA LEU A 42 22.09 -4.58 10.05
C LEU A 42 20.90 -3.62 10.10
N GLY A 43 20.78 -2.82 11.16
CA GLY A 43 19.72 -1.82 11.32
C GLY A 43 19.82 -0.70 10.28
N ASP A 44 21.03 -0.17 10.08
CA ASP A 44 21.32 0.90 9.11
C ASP A 44 21.05 0.44 7.67
N TYR A 45 21.34 -0.82 7.35
CA TYR A 45 21.00 -1.40 6.05
C TYR A 45 19.49 -1.34 5.78
N TYR A 46 18.66 -1.75 6.74
CA TYR A 46 17.21 -1.77 6.52
C TYR A 46 16.63 -0.36 6.41
N THR A 47 17.03 0.56 7.28
CA THR A 47 16.49 1.93 7.31
C THR A 47 17.00 2.80 6.17
N ASN A 48 18.28 2.71 5.82
CA ASN A 48 18.90 3.60 4.82
C ASN A 48 18.91 3.02 3.40
N ILE A 49 18.84 1.70 3.24
CA ILE A 49 18.96 1.04 1.92
C ILE A 49 17.68 0.26 1.60
N ALA A 50 17.39 -0.81 2.34
CA ALA A 50 16.35 -1.76 1.94
C ALA A 50 14.94 -1.14 1.89
N ILE A 51 14.55 -0.37 2.91
CA ILE A 51 13.23 0.29 2.97
C ILE A 51 13.12 1.36 1.87
N PRO A 52 14.08 2.29 1.69
CA PRO A 52 14.05 3.26 0.59
C PRO A 52 13.98 2.65 -0.80
N LEU A 53 14.77 1.61 -1.09
CA LEU A 53 14.75 0.91 -2.37
C LEU A 53 13.43 0.16 -2.61
N SER A 54 12.82 -0.35 -1.54
CA SER A 54 11.55 -1.09 -1.62
C SER A 54 10.32 -0.18 -1.53
N LYS A 55 10.47 1.16 -1.48
CA LYS A 55 9.36 2.11 -1.32
C LYS A 55 8.23 1.90 -2.33
N GLY A 56 8.55 1.60 -3.59
CA GLY A 56 7.54 1.31 -4.62
C GLY A 56 6.71 0.07 -4.29
N SER A 57 7.35 -1.02 -3.89
CA SER A 57 6.67 -2.26 -3.50
C SER A 57 5.87 -2.11 -2.20
N ILE A 58 6.41 -1.39 -1.21
CA ILE A 58 5.72 -1.07 0.05
C ILE A 58 4.49 -0.20 -0.22
N LEU A 59 4.59 0.77 -1.15
CA LEU A 59 3.46 1.60 -1.53
C LEU A 59 2.35 0.78 -2.18
N THR A 60 2.69 -0.11 -3.12
CA THR A 60 1.70 -1.00 -3.76
C THR A 60 1.05 -1.92 -2.73
N ALA A 61 1.85 -2.49 -1.82
CA ALA A 61 1.37 -3.28 -0.70
C ALA A 61 0.32 -2.52 0.13
N PHE A 62 0.69 -1.29 0.53
CA PHE A 62 -0.15 -0.42 1.32
C PHE A 62 -1.45 -0.05 0.61
N LEU A 63 -1.38 0.33 -0.68
CA LEU A 63 -2.56 0.68 -1.46
C LEU A 63 -3.53 -0.50 -1.61
N LEU A 64 -3.03 -1.69 -1.88
CA LEU A 64 -3.86 -2.90 -1.97
C LEU A 64 -4.56 -3.19 -0.64
N THR A 65 -3.81 -3.18 0.47
CA THR A 65 -4.40 -3.37 1.80
C THR A 65 -5.41 -2.27 2.14
N LEU A 66 -5.13 -1.02 1.77
CA LEU A 66 -6.02 0.12 2.00
C LEU A 66 -7.34 -0.05 1.23
N ILE A 67 -7.29 -0.39 -0.06
CA ILE A 67 -8.49 -0.61 -0.89
C ILE A 67 -9.35 -1.73 -0.29
N LEU A 68 -8.73 -2.83 0.12
CA LEU A 68 -9.43 -3.95 0.76
C LEU A 68 -10.03 -3.56 2.12
N ALA A 69 -9.33 -2.72 2.90
CA ALA A 69 -9.84 -2.21 4.16
C ALA A 69 -11.05 -1.29 3.97
N PHE A 70 -11.02 -0.41 2.97
CA PHE A 70 -12.17 0.44 2.62
C PHE A 70 -13.36 -0.37 2.09
N GLY A 71 -13.13 -1.52 1.44
CA GLY A 71 -14.20 -2.43 1.03
C GLY A 71 -14.78 -3.29 2.14
N ASN A 72 -14.19 -3.28 3.35
CA ASN A 72 -14.54 -4.22 4.41
C ASN A 72 -15.76 -3.75 5.20
N PHE A 73 -16.93 -4.27 4.87
CA PHE A 73 -18.18 -4.08 5.64
C PHE A 73 -18.63 -5.34 6.39
N ASP A 74 -18.07 -6.50 6.07
CA ASP A 74 -18.50 -7.79 6.61
C ASP A 74 -18.20 -7.91 8.11
N LEU A 75 -16.99 -7.53 8.52
CA LEU A 75 -16.54 -7.69 9.91
C LEU A 75 -17.36 -6.87 10.92
N PRO A 76 -17.60 -5.57 10.72
CA PRO A 76 -18.46 -4.78 11.60
C PRO A 76 -19.90 -5.29 11.64
N TYR A 77 -20.43 -5.78 10.51
CA TYR A 77 -21.80 -6.31 10.44
C TYR A 77 -21.95 -7.62 11.22
N ILE A 78 -21.04 -8.57 11.01
CA ILE A 78 -21.05 -9.88 11.67
C ILE A 78 -20.84 -9.74 13.18
N LEU A 79 -19.86 -8.93 13.61
CA LEU A 79 -19.50 -8.80 15.02
C LEU A 79 -20.57 -8.10 15.87
N ASN A 80 -21.44 -7.28 15.27
CA ASN A 80 -22.49 -6.55 15.99
C ASN A 80 -23.88 -7.13 15.77
N SER A 81 -24.00 -8.34 15.21
CA SER A 81 -25.28 -9.02 15.00
C SER A 81 -26.34 -8.17 14.28
N GLY A 82 -25.92 -7.29 13.36
CA GLY A 82 -26.82 -6.40 12.63
C GLY A 82 -26.46 -4.91 12.72
N TYR A 83 -27.51 -4.09 12.57
CA TYR A 83 -27.43 -2.66 12.34
C TYR A 83 -27.10 -1.86 13.62
N SER A 84 -26.05 -1.03 13.58
CA SER A 84 -25.74 -0.05 14.63
C SER A 84 -25.32 1.27 14.02
N TYR A 85 -26.16 2.32 14.14
CA TYR A 85 -25.90 3.67 13.62
C TYR A 85 -24.53 4.21 14.06
N SER A 86 -24.13 3.90 15.30
CA SER A 86 -22.86 4.38 15.87
C SER A 86 -21.63 3.72 15.24
N MET A 87 -21.79 2.69 14.41
CA MET A 87 -20.70 1.87 13.86
C MET A 87 -20.79 1.70 12.33
N ALA A 88 -21.64 2.47 11.66
CA ALA A 88 -21.81 2.41 10.21
C ALA A 88 -20.54 2.89 9.48
N THR A 89 -19.93 1.99 8.72
CA THR A 89 -18.87 2.35 7.77
C THR A 89 -19.48 2.88 6.47
N LEU A 90 -18.74 3.68 5.70
CA LEU A 90 -19.23 4.18 4.40
C LEU A 90 -19.76 3.08 3.45
N PRO A 91 -19.09 1.91 3.30
CA PRO A 91 -19.61 0.84 2.46
C PRO A 91 -20.85 0.17 3.05
N PHE A 92 -20.99 0.16 4.38
CA PHE A 92 -22.19 -0.32 5.03
C PHE A 92 -23.40 0.57 4.71
N LEU A 93 -23.23 1.89 4.65
CA LEU A 93 -24.30 2.81 4.24
C LEU A 93 -24.75 2.54 2.80
N VAL A 94 -23.81 2.31 1.89
CA VAL A 94 -24.12 1.93 0.49
C VAL A 94 -24.96 0.65 0.46
N TRP A 95 -24.54 -0.38 1.20
CA TRP A 95 -25.29 -1.63 1.28
C TRP A 95 -26.68 -1.43 1.90
N PHE A 96 -26.78 -0.68 2.99
CA PHE A 96 -28.03 -0.42 3.69
C PHE A 96 -29.04 0.34 2.84
N GLU A 97 -28.61 1.37 2.11
CA GLU A 97 -29.50 2.13 1.21
C GLU A 97 -30.04 1.26 0.07
N ILE A 98 -29.19 0.41 -0.53
CA ILE A 98 -29.59 -0.46 -1.64
C ILE A 98 -30.52 -1.58 -1.17
N PHE A 99 -30.12 -2.32 -0.14
CA PHE A 99 -30.76 -3.59 0.21
C PHE A 99 -31.82 -3.47 1.31
N TYR A 100 -31.68 -2.52 2.23
CA TYR A 100 -32.63 -2.37 3.33
C TYR A 100 -33.68 -1.30 3.03
N GLN A 101 -33.26 -0.14 2.52
CA GLN A 101 -34.18 0.96 2.20
C GLN A 101 -34.78 0.89 0.78
N ASN A 102 -34.29 -0.01 -0.08
CA ASN A 102 -34.65 -0.06 -1.51
C ASN A 102 -34.40 1.26 -2.26
N LEU A 103 -33.49 2.11 -1.76
CA LEU A 103 -33.10 3.39 -2.34
C LEU A 103 -31.88 3.20 -3.24
N ILE A 104 -32.04 2.39 -4.29
CA ILE A 104 -30.93 1.95 -5.17
C ILE A 104 -30.14 3.13 -5.73
N SER A 105 -30.81 4.18 -6.21
CA SER A 105 -30.15 5.35 -6.79
C SER A 105 -29.28 6.12 -5.79
N GLN A 106 -29.71 6.19 -4.52
CA GLN A 106 -28.96 6.87 -3.46
C GLN A 106 -27.73 6.05 -3.08
N GLY A 107 -27.91 4.74 -2.88
CA GLY A 107 -26.80 3.85 -2.54
C GLY A 107 -25.76 3.76 -3.66
N LEU A 108 -26.18 3.77 -4.94
CA LEU A 108 -25.25 3.87 -6.07
C LEU A 108 -24.49 5.20 -6.08
N ALA A 109 -25.14 6.33 -5.79
CA ALA A 109 -24.47 7.62 -5.70
C ALA A 109 -23.42 7.64 -4.57
N ALA A 110 -23.78 7.11 -3.39
CA ALA A 110 -22.85 6.95 -2.27
C ALA A 110 -21.67 6.02 -2.62
N GLY A 111 -21.93 4.93 -3.35
CA GLY A 111 -20.91 4.00 -3.83
C GLY A 111 -19.91 4.67 -4.79
N VAL A 112 -20.42 5.41 -5.77
CA VAL A 112 -19.58 6.17 -6.72
C VAL A 112 -18.73 7.21 -6.00
N LEU A 113 -19.29 7.93 -5.02
CA LEU A 113 -18.54 8.90 -4.23
C LEU A 113 -17.44 8.24 -3.40
N LEU A 114 -17.72 7.08 -2.78
CA LEU A 114 -16.73 6.30 -2.05
C LEU A 114 -15.59 5.83 -2.98
N THR A 115 -15.93 5.29 -4.16
CA THR A 115 -14.92 4.87 -5.15
C THR A 115 -14.08 6.05 -5.62
N ALA A 116 -14.70 7.21 -5.87
CA ALA A 116 -13.99 8.43 -6.27
C ALA A 116 -13.03 8.89 -5.17
N LEU A 117 -13.46 8.89 -3.90
CA LEU A 117 -12.63 9.26 -2.75
C LEU A 117 -11.38 8.37 -2.65
N VAL A 118 -11.57 7.05 -2.67
CA VAL A 118 -10.46 6.08 -2.58
C VAL A 118 -9.53 6.20 -3.78
N SER A 119 -10.07 6.43 -4.99
CA SER A 119 -9.29 6.60 -6.21
C SER A 119 -8.44 7.86 -6.17
N VAL A 120 -9.02 8.99 -5.74
CA VAL A 120 -8.29 10.26 -5.57
C VAL A 120 -7.19 10.06 -4.54
N PHE A 121 -7.50 9.54 -3.36
CA PHE A 121 -6.51 9.30 -2.31
C PHE A 121 -5.35 8.40 -2.79
N SER A 122 -5.67 7.32 -3.50
CA SER A 122 -4.67 6.41 -4.08
C SER A 122 -3.78 7.13 -5.10
N TYR A 123 -4.39 7.91 -6.00
CA TYR A 123 -3.65 8.73 -6.96
C TYR A 123 -2.75 9.75 -6.27
N LEU A 124 -3.24 10.39 -5.21
CA LEU A 124 -2.47 11.35 -4.42
C LEU A 124 -1.27 10.70 -3.72
N LEU A 125 -1.41 9.48 -3.20
CA LEU A 125 -0.30 8.72 -2.58
C LEU A 125 0.75 8.28 -3.59
N ILE A 126 0.30 7.83 -4.76
CA ILE A 126 1.16 7.46 -5.88
C ILE A 126 1.97 8.68 -6.32
N ARG A 127 1.31 9.83 -6.53
CA ARG A 127 1.99 11.03 -7.02
C ARG A 127 3.02 11.58 -6.04
N THR A 128 2.79 11.50 -4.74
CA THR A 128 3.77 12.00 -3.74
C THR A 128 4.94 11.04 -3.56
N THR A 129 4.72 9.74 -3.70
CA THR A 129 5.74 8.71 -3.45
C THR A 129 6.57 8.39 -4.69
N LEU A 130 5.94 8.33 -5.87
CA LEU A 130 6.58 8.06 -7.17
C LEU A 130 6.88 9.32 -7.97
N GLY A 131 6.31 10.48 -7.61
CA GLY A 131 6.57 11.77 -8.26
C GLY A 131 7.95 12.35 -8.01
N ASN A 132 8.84 11.62 -7.33
CA ASN A 132 10.27 11.84 -7.41
C ASN A 132 10.85 10.75 -8.32
N PRO A 133 10.74 10.87 -9.66
CA PRO A 133 11.49 10.01 -10.55
C PRO A 133 12.95 10.24 -10.18
N ALA A 134 13.56 9.23 -9.57
CA ALA A 134 14.99 9.16 -9.36
C ALA A 134 15.61 9.64 -10.68
N ARG A 135 16.25 10.82 -10.64
CA ARG A 135 16.98 11.36 -11.79
C ARG A 135 17.79 10.19 -12.32
N PRO A 136 17.54 9.67 -13.53
CA PRO A 136 18.37 8.63 -14.07
C PRO A 136 19.76 9.25 -14.11
N GLY A 137 20.63 8.80 -13.20
CA GLY A 137 22.01 9.22 -13.19
C GLY A 137 22.50 8.97 -14.60
N ARG A 138 22.94 10.03 -15.29
CA ARG A 138 23.63 9.90 -16.57
C ARG A 138 24.83 9.01 -16.30
N VAL A 139 24.69 7.72 -16.54
CA VAL A 139 25.82 6.82 -16.69
C VAL A 139 26.49 7.31 -17.97
N ARG A 140 27.45 8.23 -17.82
CA ARG A 140 28.44 8.51 -18.85
C ARG A 140 29.20 7.21 -19.01
N VAL A 141 28.75 6.40 -19.96
CA VAL A 141 29.55 5.34 -20.54
C VAL A 141 30.68 6.07 -21.29
N ALA A 142 31.77 6.36 -20.58
CA ALA A 142 33.02 6.79 -21.18
C ALA A 142 33.57 5.58 -21.93
N ARG A 143 33.27 5.62 -23.21
CA ARG A 143 33.58 4.73 -24.31
C ARG A 143 35.09 4.42 -24.38
N ARG A 144 35.40 3.13 -24.42
CA ARG A 144 36.55 2.46 -25.08
C ARG A 144 37.59 3.39 -25.73
N GLU A 145 38.79 3.48 -25.13
CA GLU A 145 40.01 4.00 -25.80
C GLU A 145 41.26 3.12 -25.58
N TRP A 146 41.11 1.84 -25.23
CA TRP A 146 42.25 0.95 -24.93
C TRP A 146 42.53 -0.11 -26.02
N TYR A 147 42.34 0.23 -27.29
CA TYR A 147 42.61 -0.75 -28.37
C TYR A 147 43.08 -0.14 -29.69
N SER A 148 44.00 0.84 -29.66
CA SER A 148 44.59 1.36 -30.91
C SER A 148 46.03 1.84 -30.82
N GLU A 149 46.87 1.25 -29.96
CA GLU A 149 48.33 1.42 -30.11
C GLU A 149 49.01 0.06 -29.92
N GLY A 150 48.94 -0.73 -31.00
CA GLY A 150 49.86 -1.79 -31.33
C GLY A 150 50.52 -1.45 -32.67
#